data_AF-A0A3R7XPT4-F1
#
_entry.id   AF-A0A3R7XPT4-F1
#
_cell.length_a   1.000
_cell.length_b   1.000
_cell.length_c   1.000
_cell.angle_alpha   90.00
_cell.angle_beta   90.00
_cell.angle_gamma   90.00
#
_symmetry.space_group_name_H-M   'P 1'
#
loop_
_entity.id
_entity.type
_entity.pdbx_description
1 polymer ?
#
loop_
_entity_poly.entity_id
_entity_poly.type
_entity_poly.pdbx_seq_one_letter_code
_entity_poly.pdbx_strand_id
1 'polypeptide(L)'
;MAGIKKLIADRRAKRGSFKRQCYTAKAKLDDVWRRPRGGQSKQRRHKKAKGAHPTPGFAGPAAVRGYHPCGMKETLVMTVAALESLDPATTAIRIGGTVGMKKRLEIQEKAVIGGFKVLNPKVIPEDEPADSPEEDLDEETREDEDLDEEDDDSSSDEADDDEVKDDE
;
A
#
# COMPACT_ATOMS: atom_id res chain seq x y z
N MET A 1 11.10 -19.79 -13.21
CA MET A 1 11.11 -19.03 -11.92
C MET A 1 10.95 -19.88 -10.65
N ALA A 2 10.39 -21.10 -10.69
CA ALA A 2 10.16 -21.92 -9.48
C ALA A 2 11.44 -22.27 -8.69
N GLY A 3 12.56 -22.54 -9.38
CA GLY A 3 13.85 -22.82 -8.72
C GLY A 3 14.40 -21.65 -7.90
N ILE A 4 14.23 -20.41 -8.37
CA ILE A 4 14.67 -19.21 -7.65
C ILE A 4 13.86 -19.01 -6.37
N LYS A 5 12.53 -19.20 -6.42
CA LYS A 5 11.66 -19.06 -5.24
C LYS A 5 12.03 -20.06 -4.14
N LYS A 6 12.39 -21.30 -4.49
CA LYS A 6 12.88 -22.29 -3.53
C LYS A 6 14.16 -21.82 -2.83
N LEU A 7 15.13 -21.34 -3.60
CA LEU A 7 16.38 -20.79 -3.04
C LEU A 7 16.15 -19.54 -2.17
N ILE A 8 15.14 -18.72 -2.49
CA ILE A 8 14.72 -17.58 -1.64
C ILE A 8 14.18 -18.09 -0.30
N ALA A 9 13.35 -19.15 -0.32
CA ALA A 9 12.81 -19.76 0.89
C ALA A 9 13.93 -20.36 1.75
N ASP A 10 14.87 -21.08 1.14
CA ASP A 10 16.04 -21.65 1.83
C ASP A 10 16.90 -20.57 2.48
N ARG A 11 17.11 -19.44 1.78
CA ARG A 11 17.77 -18.25 2.34
C ARG A 11 17.04 -17.73 3.58
N ARG A 12 15.70 -17.68 3.57
CA ARG A 12 14.90 -17.19 4.70
C ARG A 12 14.98 -18.15 5.89
N ALA A 13 14.93 -19.46 5.65
CA ALA A 13 15.02 -20.49 6.68
C ALA A 13 16.38 -20.45 7.41
N LYS A 14 17.46 -20.14 6.68
CA LYS A 14 18.81 -20.03 7.25
C LYS A 14 19.07 -18.71 7.98
N ARG A 15 18.18 -17.72 7.98
CA ARG A 15 18.46 -16.42 8.62
C ARG A 15 18.33 -16.49 10.14
N GLY A 16 19.39 -16.12 10.84
CA GLY A 16 19.34 -15.81 12.27
C GLY A 16 18.76 -14.42 12.54
N SER A 17 18.24 -14.20 13.74
CA SER A 17 17.72 -12.89 14.16
C SER A 17 18.81 -11.88 14.48
N PHE A 18 20.02 -12.33 14.81
CA PHE A 18 21.23 -11.53 15.06
C PHE A 18 21.00 -10.28 15.93
N LYS A 19 20.23 -10.44 17.01
CA LYS A 19 19.93 -9.37 17.94
C LYS A 19 21.09 -9.11 18.90
N ARG A 20 21.24 -7.87 19.35
CA ARG A 20 22.28 -7.50 20.32
C ARG A 20 22.06 -8.20 21.65
N GLN A 21 23.14 -8.63 22.32
CA GLN A 21 23.01 -9.19 23.67
C GLN A 21 22.32 -8.20 24.63
N CYS A 22 21.35 -8.70 25.39
CA CYS A 22 20.60 -7.93 26.40
C CYS A 22 19.80 -6.73 25.87
N TYR A 23 19.51 -6.64 24.56
CA TYR A 23 18.73 -5.53 24.01
C TYR A 23 17.32 -5.44 24.62
N THR A 24 16.65 -6.59 24.80
CA THR A 24 15.34 -6.66 25.48
C THR A 24 15.40 -6.25 26.95
N ALA A 25 16.55 -6.42 27.60
CA ALA A 25 16.69 -6.15 29.03
C ALA A 25 17.07 -4.69 29.33
N LYS A 26 17.51 -3.92 28.33
CA LYS A 26 17.98 -2.54 28.51
C LYS A 26 17.45 -1.67 27.39
N ALA A 27 16.52 -0.77 27.70
CA ALA A 27 15.93 0.16 26.74
C ALA A 27 16.96 1.06 26.02
N LYS A 28 18.11 1.33 26.65
CA LYS A 28 19.23 2.09 26.05
C LYS A 28 19.96 1.35 24.92
N LEU A 29 19.64 0.07 24.67
CA LEU A 29 20.32 -0.74 23.67
C LEU A 29 19.39 -0.97 22.47
N ASP A 30 19.81 -0.48 21.31
CA ASP A 30 19.10 -0.72 20.04
C ASP A 30 19.25 -2.16 19.56
N ASP A 31 18.31 -2.59 18.69
CA ASP A 31 18.34 -3.88 17.99
C ASP A 31 19.35 -3.87 16.82
N VAL A 32 20.61 -3.59 17.16
CA VAL A 32 21.74 -3.55 16.21
C VAL A 32 22.79 -4.55 16.66
N TRP A 33 23.13 -5.52 15.80
CA TRP A 33 24.15 -6.51 16.12
C TRP A 33 25.47 -5.87 16.55
N ARG A 34 25.99 -6.30 17.70
CA ARG A 34 27.33 -5.96 18.19
C ARG A 34 27.99 -7.22 18.72
N ARG A 35 29.24 -7.49 18.30
CA ARG A 35 29.99 -8.67 18.76
C ARG A 35 30.19 -8.62 20.29
N PRO A 36 29.67 -9.59 21.07
CA PRO A 36 29.87 -9.62 22.51
C PRO A 36 31.35 -9.87 22.85
N ARG A 37 31.92 -9.02 23.71
CA ARG A 37 33.35 -9.05 24.05
C ARG A 37 33.65 -9.67 25.41
N GLY A 38 32.77 -9.50 26.39
CA GLY A 38 33.01 -9.90 27.78
C GLY A 38 33.31 -11.39 27.96
N GLY A 39 34.30 -11.70 28.80
CA GLY A 39 34.76 -13.06 29.07
C GLY A 39 33.63 -14.02 29.46
N GLN A 40 32.76 -13.55 30.35
CA GLN A 40 31.60 -14.28 30.89
C GLN A 40 30.32 -14.21 30.04
N SER A 41 30.36 -13.54 28.88
CA SER A 41 29.20 -13.46 27.99
C SER A 41 28.78 -14.86 27.55
N LYS A 42 27.54 -15.21 27.87
CA LYS A 42 26.95 -16.51 27.52
C LYS A 42 26.68 -16.62 26.01
N GLN A 43 26.43 -15.50 25.34
CA GLN A 43 26.32 -15.44 23.88
C GLN A 43 27.68 -15.68 23.23
N ARG A 44 28.75 -15.02 23.71
CA ARG A 44 30.14 -15.25 23.26
C ARG A 44 30.59 -16.70 23.42
N ARG A 45 30.14 -17.37 24.49
CA ARG A 45 30.37 -18.79 24.76
C ARG A 45 29.43 -19.74 23.99
N HIS A 46 28.66 -19.23 23.03
CA HIS A 46 27.76 -20.00 22.17
C HIS A 46 26.70 -20.82 22.93
N LYS A 47 26.19 -20.33 24.07
CA LYS A 47 25.06 -21.00 24.75
C LYS A 47 23.79 -20.89 23.91
N LYS A 48 23.17 -22.03 23.58
CA LYS A 48 21.96 -22.17 22.72
C LYS A 48 20.87 -21.15 23.02
N ALA A 49 20.57 -20.92 24.30
CA ALA A 49 19.51 -20.00 24.75
C ALA A 49 19.77 -18.51 24.46
N LYS A 50 20.99 -18.10 24.10
CA LYS A 50 21.34 -16.67 23.89
C LYS A 50 21.38 -16.25 22.41
N GLY A 51 21.03 -17.16 21.50
CA GLY A 51 21.00 -16.90 20.07
C GLY A 51 22.36 -17.08 19.38
N ALA A 52 22.31 -17.19 18.05
CA ALA A 52 23.47 -17.46 17.22
C ALA A 52 24.31 -16.20 16.95
N HIS A 53 25.60 -16.42 16.73
CA HIS A 53 26.50 -15.42 16.17
C HIS A 53 26.37 -15.39 14.64
N PRO A 54 26.46 -14.21 13.99
CA PRO A 54 26.66 -14.14 12.55
C PRO A 54 27.98 -14.80 12.18
N THR A 55 27.88 -15.84 11.37
CA THR A 55 29.01 -16.52 10.73
C THR A 55 28.75 -16.59 9.22
N PRO A 56 29.79 -16.78 8.39
CA PRO A 56 29.60 -16.92 6.94
C PRO A 56 28.64 -18.03 6.55
N GLY A 57 28.48 -19.06 7.38
CA GLY A 57 27.54 -20.17 7.14
C GLY A 57 26.05 -19.79 7.14
N PHE A 58 25.69 -18.62 7.71
CA PHE A 58 24.33 -18.08 7.62
C PHE A 58 24.04 -17.36 6.29
N ALA A 59 25.03 -17.26 5.40
CA ALA A 59 24.84 -16.69 4.07
C ALA A 59 23.83 -17.53 3.27
N GLY A 60 22.94 -16.84 2.55
CA GLY A 60 22.07 -17.49 1.57
C GLY A 60 22.83 -17.93 0.31
N PRO A 61 22.21 -18.74 -0.55
CA PRO A 61 22.78 -19.14 -1.84
C PRO A 61 23.22 -17.93 -2.68
N ALA A 62 24.38 -18.02 -3.32
CA ALA A 62 24.98 -16.90 -4.06
C ALA A 62 24.06 -16.38 -5.18
N ALA A 63 23.39 -17.28 -5.91
CA ALA A 63 22.50 -16.95 -7.02
C ALA A 63 21.31 -16.05 -6.65
N VAL A 64 20.90 -16.03 -5.38
CA VAL A 64 19.66 -15.38 -4.91
C VAL A 64 19.95 -14.27 -3.88
N ARG A 65 21.22 -13.96 -3.67
CA ARG A 65 21.63 -12.83 -2.83
C ARG A 65 21.15 -11.53 -3.48
N GLY A 66 20.44 -10.69 -2.73
CA GLY A 66 19.89 -9.43 -3.23
C GLY A 66 18.53 -9.52 -3.95
N TYR A 67 17.99 -10.73 -4.17
CA TYR A 67 16.66 -10.87 -4.78
C TYR A 67 15.53 -10.55 -3.80
N HIS A 68 14.52 -9.84 -4.30
CA HIS A 68 13.26 -9.58 -3.61
C HIS A 68 12.42 -10.88 -3.53
N PRO A 69 11.54 -11.07 -2.53
CA PRO A 69 10.68 -12.25 -2.42
C PRO A 69 9.84 -12.58 -3.66
N CYS A 70 9.56 -11.57 -4.51
CA CYS A 70 8.89 -11.78 -5.79
C CYS A 70 9.70 -12.62 -6.79
N GLY A 71 11.02 -12.79 -6.59
CA GLY A 71 11.91 -13.51 -7.49
C GLY A 71 12.69 -12.63 -8.46
N MET A 72 12.59 -11.31 -8.35
CA MET A 72 13.31 -10.34 -9.18
C MET A 72 14.41 -9.63 -8.37
N LYS A 73 15.41 -9.06 -9.06
CA LYS A 73 16.38 -8.16 -8.44
C LYS A 73 15.74 -6.80 -8.21
N GLU A 74 16.03 -6.19 -7.07
CA GLU A 74 15.52 -4.86 -6.76
C GLU A 74 16.53 -3.80 -7.23
N THR A 75 16.05 -2.82 -7.99
CA THR A 75 16.84 -1.65 -8.39
C THR A 75 16.18 -0.37 -7.89
N LEU A 76 16.99 0.51 -7.29
CA LEU A 76 16.57 1.81 -6.82
C LEU A 76 16.59 2.81 -7.98
N VAL A 77 15.44 3.40 -8.30
CA VAL A 77 15.27 4.35 -9.41
C VAL A 77 14.90 5.73 -8.86
N MET A 78 15.56 6.76 -9.39
CA MET A 78 15.37 8.16 -9.01
C MET A 78 14.90 9.04 -10.17
N THR A 79 15.20 8.64 -11.40
CA THR A 79 14.93 9.40 -12.62
C THR A 79 14.31 8.48 -13.66
N VAL A 80 13.63 9.08 -14.63
CA VAL A 80 13.04 8.37 -15.75
C VAL A 80 14.10 7.69 -16.63
N ALA A 81 15.22 8.38 -16.90
CA ALA A 81 16.29 7.84 -17.75
C ALA A 81 16.89 6.53 -17.19
N ALA A 82 16.86 6.35 -15.86
CA ALA A 82 17.32 5.10 -15.26
C ALA A 82 16.43 3.90 -15.61
N LEU A 83 15.16 4.11 -16.00
CA LEU A 83 14.25 3.05 -16.43
C LEU A 83 14.67 2.41 -17.76
N GLU A 84 15.19 3.22 -18.69
CA GLU A 84 15.54 2.78 -20.05
C GLU A 84 16.73 1.81 -20.05
N SER A 85 17.59 1.90 -19.04
CA SER A 85 18.76 1.02 -18.88
C SER A 85 18.45 -0.37 -18.29
N LEU A 86 17.20 -0.61 -17.86
CA LEU A 86 16.83 -1.80 -17.09
C LEU A 86 16.01 -2.79 -17.92
N ASP A 87 16.18 -4.07 -17.61
CA ASP A 87 15.38 -5.15 -18.20
C ASP A 87 14.15 -5.46 -17.33
N PRO A 88 12.92 -5.38 -17.89
CA PRO A 88 11.67 -5.61 -17.15
C PRO A 88 11.47 -7.06 -16.71
N ALA A 89 12.08 -8.04 -17.38
CA ALA A 89 11.90 -9.45 -17.05
C ALA A 89 12.64 -9.87 -15.76
N THR A 90 13.76 -9.22 -15.47
CA THR A 90 14.65 -9.59 -14.36
C THR A 90 14.58 -8.66 -13.17
N THR A 91 14.13 -7.42 -13.38
CA THR A 91 14.27 -6.32 -12.42
C THR A 91 12.91 -5.79 -11.96
N ALA A 92 12.76 -5.64 -10.64
CA ALA A 92 11.66 -4.91 -10.02
C ALA A 92 12.18 -3.55 -9.52
N ILE A 93 11.33 -2.54 -9.64
CA ILE A 93 11.70 -1.15 -9.38
C ILE A 93 11.24 -0.73 -7.99
N ARG A 94 12.16 -0.11 -7.23
CA ARG A 94 11.82 0.71 -6.07
C ARG A 94 12.10 2.17 -6.38
N ILE A 95 11.08 3.01 -6.30
CA ILE A 95 11.25 4.46 -6.47
C ILE A 95 11.79 5.05 -5.17
N GLY A 96 12.84 5.87 -5.26
CA GLY A 96 13.45 6.53 -4.10
C GLY A 96 12.48 7.37 -3.28
N GLY A 97 12.75 7.45 -1.97
CA GLY A 97 11.95 8.28 -1.05
C GLY A 97 12.14 9.78 -1.25
N THR A 98 13.26 10.20 -1.87
CA THR A 98 13.59 11.59 -2.18
C THR A 98 12.87 12.12 -3.43
N VAL A 99 12.23 11.25 -4.21
CA VAL A 99 11.51 11.64 -5.43
C VAL A 99 10.15 12.21 -5.04
N GLY A 100 9.91 13.47 -5.40
CA GLY A 100 8.62 14.15 -5.18
C GLY A 100 7.48 13.59 -6.03
N MET A 101 6.23 13.83 -5.62
CA MET A 101 5.03 13.19 -6.20
C MET A 101 4.92 13.36 -7.71
N LYS A 102 5.16 14.56 -8.26
CA LYS A 102 5.11 14.83 -9.70
C LYS A 102 6.02 13.88 -10.51
N LYS A 103 7.29 13.79 -10.14
CA LYS A 103 8.25 12.86 -10.79
C LYS A 103 7.91 11.40 -10.53
N ARG A 104 7.29 11.08 -9.39
CA ARG A 104 6.88 9.70 -9.10
C ARG A 104 5.80 9.22 -10.06
N LEU A 105 4.84 10.07 -10.41
CA LEU A 105 3.80 9.76 -11.39
C LEU A 105 4.41 9.48 -12.75
N GLU A 106 5.27 10.39 -13.23
CA GLU A 106 5.98 10.22 -14.51
C GLU A 106 6.78 8.89 -14.56
N ILE A 107 7.43 8.52 -13.45
CA ILE A 107 8.17 7.26 -13.33
C ILE A 107 7.21 6.06 -13.30
N GLN A 108 6.07 6.16 -12.63
CA GLN A 108 5.09 5.08 -12.53
C GLN A 108 4.41 4.82 -13.87
N GLU A 109 3.95 5.85 -14.56
CA GLU A 109 3.36 5.75 -15.91
C GLU A 109 4.33 5.06 -16.87
N LYS A 110 5.58 5.55 -16.92
CA LYS A 110 6.62 4.94 -17.77
C LYS A 110 6.98 3.52 -17.35
N ALA A 111 6.96 3.23 -16.05
CA ALA A 111 7.18 1.88 -15.55
C ALA A 111 6.06 0.91 -15.97
N VAL A 112 4.80 1.36 -15.94
CA VAL A 112 3.65 0.56 -16.40
C VAL A 112 3.74 0.30 -17.89
N ILE A 113 4.04 1.32 -18.70
CA ILE A 113 4.24 1.19 -20.14
C ILE A 113 5.40 0.23 -20.45
N GLY A 114 6.50 0.34 -19.71
CA GLY A 114 7.67 -0.55 -19.83
C GLY A 114 7.47 -1.95 -19.25
N GLY A 115 6.32 -2.26 -18.65
CA GLY A 115 6.03 -3.57 -18.05
C GLY A 115 6.82 -3.87 -16.78
N PHE A 116 7.37 -2.86 -16.11
CA PHE A 116 8.12 -3.03 -14.87
C PHE A 116 7.19 -3.20 -13.67
N LYS A 117 7.58 -4.07 -12.73
CA LYS A 117 6.90 -4.17 -11.44
C LYS A 117 7.42 -3.12 -10.45
N VAL A 118 6.58 -2.17 -10.08
CA VAL A 118 6.86 -1.17 -9.04
C VAL A 118 6.55 -1.77 -7.65
N LEU A 119 7.51 -1.75 -6.73
CA LEU A 119 7.38 -2.32 -5.38
C LEU A 119 6.67 -1.38 -4.39
N ASN A 120 6.80 -0.07 -4.59
CA ASN A 120 6.21 0.98 -3.77
C ASN A 120 5.32 1.91 -4.62
N PRO A 121 4.22 1.39 -5.20
CA PRO A 121 3.25 2.25 -5.88
C PRO A 121 2.63 3.21 -4.86
N LYS A 122 2.33 4.42 -5.33
CA LYS A 122 1.51 5.38 -4.60
C LYS A 122 0.31 5.64 -5.48
N VAL A 123 -0.88 5.34 -4.98
CA VAL A 123 -2.13 5.75 -5.62
C VAL A 123 -2.36 7.19 -5.18
N ILE A 124 -2.49 8.10 -6.14
CA ILE A 124 -3.10 9.39 -5.88
C ILE A 124 -4.60 9.16 -6.05
N PRO A 125 -5.46 9.50 -5.09
CA PRO A 125 -6.88 9.56 -5.37
C PRO A 125 -7.05 10.56 -6.51
N GLU A 126 -7.54 10.10 -7.66
CA GLU A 126 -8.12 11.00 -8.65
C GLU A 126 -9.13 11.84 -7.86
N ASP A 127 -8.97 13.16 -7.84
CA ASP A 127 -9.99 14.03 -7.27
C ASP A 127 -11.26 13.75 -8.07
N GLU A 128 -12.20 12.99 -7.47
CA GLU A 128 -13.58 12.94 -7.97
C GLU A 128 -13.97 14.40 -8.19
N PRO A 129 -14.30 14.82 -9.43
CA PRO A 129 -14.59 16.21 -9.71
C PRO A 129 -15.72 16.62 -8.77
N ALA A 130 -15.40 17.53 -7.83
CA ALA A 130 -16.38 18.14 -6.96
C ALA A 130 -17.43 18.79 -7.85
N ASP A 131 -18.64 18.26 -7.82
CA ASP A 131 -19.87 18.76 -8.41
C ASP A 131 -19.72 19.50 -9.74
N SER A 132 -20.22 18.88 -10.80
CA SER A 132 -20.87 19.61 -11.89
C SER A 132 -21.82 20.68 -11.31
N PRO A 133 -21.58 21.98 -11.53
CA PRO A 133 -22.63 22.97 -11.28
C PRO A 133 -23.65 22.84 -12.42
N GLU A 134 -24.58 21.89 -12.29
CA GLU A 134 -25.72 21.71 -13.20
C GLU A 134 -27.08 21.98 -12.51
N GLU A 135 -27.11 22.52 -11.28
CA GLU A 135 -28.37 22.76 -10.55
C GLU A 135 -28.87 24.22 -10.53
N ASP A 136 -28.22 25.17 -11.21
CA ASP A 136 -28.66 26.59 -11.20
C ASP A 136 -29.53 27.01 -12.42
N LEU A 137 -29.95 26.09 -13.29
CA LEU A 137 -30.80 26.42 -14.46
C LEU A 137 -32.27 25.94 -14.36
N ASP A 138 -32.63 25.21 -13.30
CA ASP A 138 -34.00 24.69 -13.11
C ASP A 138 -34.88 25.60 -12.22
N GLU A 139 -34.32 26.63 -11.59
CA GLU A 139 -35.10 27.54 -10.72
C GLU A 139 -35.91 28.56 -11.55
N GLU A 140 -35.38 29.08 -12.67
CA GLU A 140 -36.12 30.02 -13.54
C GLU A 140 -37.32 29.35 -14.25
N THR A 141 -37.25 28.05 -14.53
CA THR A 141 -38.39 27.34 -15.15
C THR A 141 -39.53 27.02 -14.19
N ARG A 142 -39.29 27.04 -12.87
CA ARG A 142 -40.34 26.79 -11.86
C ARG A 142 -41.12 28.05 -11.53
N GLU A 143 -40.48 29.22 -11.55
CA GLU A 143 -41.16 30.49 -11.29
C GLU A 143 -42.16 30.88 -12.42
N ASP A 144 -41.95 30.41 -13.65
CA ASP A 144 -42.88 30.62 -14.77
C ASP A 144 -44.07 29.64 -14.76
N GLU A 145 -43.96 28.44 -14.15
CA GLU A 145 -45.07 27.46 -14.08
C GLU A 145 -46.07 27.75 -12.95
N ASP A 146 -45.61 28.29 -11.81
CA ASP A 146 -46.48 28.58 -10.65
C ASP A 146 -47.43 29.77 -10.85
N LEU A 147 -47.28 30.56 -11.92
CA LEU A 147 -48.15 31.71 -12.23
C LEU A 147 -49.39 31.35 -13.06
N ASP A 148 -49.44 30.17 -13.69
CA ASP A 148 -50.56 29.75 -14.54
C ASP A 148 -51.57 28.80 -13.82
N GLU A 149 -51.26 28.29 -12.62
CA GLU A 149 -52.14 27.33 -11.90
C GLU A 149 -53.13 27.95 -10.89
N GLU A 150 -53.04 29.23 -10.51
CA GLU A 150 -53.92 29.80 -9.47
C GLU A 150 -55.30 30.32 -9.97
N ASP A 151 -55.62 30.19 -11.28
CA ASP A 151 -56.84 30.78 -11.87
C ASP A 151 -57.92 29.77 -12.37
N ASP A 152 -57.84 28.45 -12.07
CA ASP A 152 -58.86 27.47 -12.51
C ASP A 152 -59.60 26.75 -11.36
N ASP A 153 -60.85 27.16 -11.15
CA ASP A 153 -62.04 26.39 -10.71
C ASP A 153 -62.06 25.80 -9.27
N SER A 154 -62.79 26.31 -8.27
CA SER A 154 -64.23 26.63 -8.19
C SER A 154 -65.18 25.54 -8.74
N SER A 155 -65.44 24.44 -7.99
CA SER A 155 -66.79 23.80 -7.84
C SER A 155 -66.75 22.35 -7.30
N SER A 156 -67.79 21.99 -6.52
CA SER A 156 -68.30 20.64 -6.10
C SER A 156 -67.61 19.96 -4.89
N ASP A 157 -68.14 19.83 -3.66
CA ASP A 157 -69.47 19.54 -3.04
C ASP A 157 -69.87 18.04 -2.92
N GLU A 158 -70.34 17.67 -1.69
CA GLU A 158 -71.05 16.44 -1.20
C GLU A 158 -70.25 15.11 -1.01
N ALA A 159 -70.03 14.60 0.23
CA ALA A 159 -70.90 13.74 1.10
C ALA A 159 -71.02 12.27 0.57
N ASP A 160 -71.08 11.16 1.32
CA ASP A 160 -71.46 10.80 2.70
C ASP A 160 -71.10 9.29 2.95
N ASP A 161 -71.49 8.77 4.13
CA ASP A 161 -71.76 7.36 4.54
C ASP A 161 -70.58 6.47 5.04
N ASP A 162 -70.40 6.27 6.36
CA ASP A 162 -71.08 5.33 7.31
C ASP A 162 -70.82 3.84 6.96
N GLU A 163 -70.32 2.97 7.84
CA GLU A 163 -71.11 2.31 8.90
C GLU A 163 -70.21 1.57 9.92
N VAL A 164 -70.74 1.55 11.14
CA VAL A 164 -70.29 1.00 12.44
C VAL A 164 -70.39 -0.54 12.54
N LYS A 165 -69.65 -1.16 13.50
CA LYS A 165 -70.10 -2.14 14.54
C LYS A 165 -68.91 -2.93 15.10
N ASP A 166 -68.58 -2.78 16.40
CA ASP A 166 -69.02 -3.60 17.57
C ASP A 166 -68.35 -5.00 17.56
N ASP A 167 -67.86 -5.62 18.64
CA ASP A 167 -68.24 -5.63 20.05
C ASP A 167 -67.16 -6.42 20.86
N GLU A 168 -67.28 -6.37 22.20
CA GLU A 168 -66.63 -7.15 23.30
C GLU A 168 -65.26 -6.77 23.88
#